data_AF-X0ZGX8-F1
#
_entry.id   AF-X0ZGX8-F1
#
_cell.length_a   1.000
_cell.length_b   1.000
_cell.length_c   1.000
_cell.angle_alpha   90.00
_cell.angle_beta   90.00
_cell.angle_gamma   90.00
#
_symmetry.space_group_name_H-M   'P 1'
#
loop_
_entity.id
_entity.type
_entity.pdbx_description
1 polymer ?
#
loop_
_entity_poly.entity_id
_entity_poly.type
_entity_poly.pdbx_seq_one_letter_code
_entity_poly.pdbx_strand_id
1 'polypeptide(L)'
;MVSETHSHDFDQFLLFVGGDIKNMVDLGGEVELTLGEKGGELEKFVFTTATMVYIPAGLLHCPLNFKKVNNPNKPILFHDLFFAGEYKRKET
;
A
#
# COMPACT_ATOMS: atom_id res chain seq x y z
N MET A 1 8.44 8.56 -1.97
CA MET A 1 7.01 8.49 -1.61
C MET A 1 6.26 9.46 -2.51
N VAL A 2 5.12 9.06 -3.05
CA VAL A 2 4.26 9.95 -3.84
C VAL A 2 3.53 10.86 -2.87
N SER A 3 3.75 12.18 -3.00
CA SER A 3 3.26 13.20 -2.04
C SER A 3 1.83 13.67 -2.32
N GLU A 4 1.32 13.40 -3.51
CA GLU A 4 -0.01 13.82 -3.95
C GLU A 4 -0.87 12.61 -4.34
N THR A 5 -2.19 12.79 -4.32
CA THR A 5 -3.13 11.78 -4.79
C THR A 5 -2.99 11.56 -6.29
N HIS A 6 -3.10 10.32 -6.73
CA HIS A 6 -3.17 9.96 -8.15
C HIS A 6 -4.00 8.69 -8.34
N SER A 7 -4.26 8.34 -9.60
CA SER A 7 -4.97 7.11 -9.96
C SER A 7 -4.33 6.47 -11.18
N HIS A 8 -4.62 5.19 -11.39
CA HIS A 8 -4.23 4.42 -12.56
C HIS A 8 -5.48 3.91 -13.30
N ASP A 9 -5.29 3.45 -14.54
CA ASP A 9 -6.32 2.80 -15.36
C ASP A 9 -6.39 1.28 -15.14
N PHE A 10 -5.69 0.77 -14.15
CA PHE A 10 -5.70 -0.62 -13.71
C PHE A 10 -5.94 -0.72 -12.20
N ASP A 11 -6.38 -1.89 -11.75
CA ASP A 11 -6.53 -2.20 -10.33
C ASP A 11 -5.17 -2.48 -9.68
N GLN A 12 -4.99 -1.97 -8.46
CA GLN A 12 -3.78 -2.13 -7.66
C GLN A 12 -4.10 -2.79 -6.31
N PHE A 13 -3.15 -3.57 -5.80
CA PHE A 13 -3.20 -4.18 -4.49
C PHE A 13 -1.95 -3.78 -3.70
N LEU A 14 -2.14 -3.13 -2.56
CA LEU A 14 -1.07 -2.78 -1.64
C LEU A 14 -1.13 -3.71 -0.43
N LEU A 15 -0.05 -4.47 -0.19
CA LEU A 15 0.04 -5.40 0.93
C LEU A 15 1.08 -4.90 1.93
N PHE A 16 0.67 -4.82 3.19
CA PHE A 16 1.48 -4.39 4.33
C PHE A 16 1.51 -5.52 5.37
N VAL A 17 2.70 -6.02 5.70
CA VAL A 17 2.88 -7.16 6.61
C VAL A 17 4.02 -6.86 7.59
N GLY A 18 3.89 -7.25 8.84
CA GLY A 18 4.96 -7.06 9.83
C GLY A 18 6.15 -7.97 9.60
N GLY A 19 7.36 -7.47 9.90
CA GLY A 19 8.62 -8.22 9.75
C GLY A 19 8.95 -9.16 10.90
N ASP A 20 8.11 -9.26 11.93
CA ASP A 20 8.23 -10.34 12.90
C ASP A 20 7.68 -11.64 12.31
N ILE A 21 8.56 -12.53 11.85
CA ILE A 21 8.16 -13.81 11.26
C ILE A 21 7.37 -14.71 12.23
N LYS A 22 7.39 -14.43 13.53
CA LYS A 22 6.59 -15.14 14.54
C LYS A 22 5.21 -14.53 14.75
N ASN A 23 5.00 -13.28 14.31
CA ASN A 23 3.74 -12.56 14.40
C ASN A 23 3.62 -11.49 13.30
N MET A 24 3.39 -11.94 12.06
CA MET A 24 3.33 -11.05 10.91
C MET A 24 2.04 -10.21 10.83
N VAL A 25 1.03 -10.52 11.65
CA VAL A 25 -0.25 -9.79 11.72
C VAL A 25 -0.12 -8.48 12.49
N ASP A 26 0.77 -8.42 13.48
CA ASP A 26 1.21 -7.15 14.04
C ASP A 26 2.11 -6.47 13.01
N LEU A 27 1.74 -5.25 12.59
CA LEU A 27 2.52 -4.52 11.60
C LEU A 27 3.90 -4.13 12.13
N GLY A 28 4.05 -3.99 13.45
CA GLY A 28 5.30 -3.53 14.06
C GLY A 28 5.57 -2.03 13.80
N GLY A 29 4.53 -1.25 13.51
CA GLY A 29 4.62 0.16 13.16
C GLY A 29 3.26 0.78 12.84
N GLU A 30 3.27 1.91 12.15
CA GLU A 30 2.07 2.65 11.74
C GLU A 30 2.23 3.13 10.30
N VAL A 31 1.19 2.92 9.50
CA VAL A 31 1.10 3.39 8.11
C VAL A 31 -0.14 4.25 7.93
N GLU A 32 0.02 5.35 7.21
CA GLU A 32 -1.07 6.21 6.75
C GLU A 32 -1.20 6.10 5.22
N LEU A 33 -2.42 5.90 4.73
CA LEU A 33 -2.76 5.93 3.31
C LEU A 33 -3.98 6.81 3.10
N THR A 34 -3.88 7.77 2.19
CA THR A 34 -5.06 8.54 1.75
C THR A 34 -5.72 7.88 0.55
N LEU A 35 -7.05 7.77 0.57
CA LEU A 35 -7.89 7.27 -0.51
C LEU A 35 -9.07 8.22 -0.76
N GLY A 36 -9.64 8.21 -1.95
CA GLY A 36 -10.87 8.94 -2.23
C GLY A 36 -11.33 8.85 -3.68
N GLU A 37 -12.58 9.22 -3.94
CA GLU A 37 -13.12 9.31 -5.29
C GLU A 37 -12.75 10.64 -5.95
N LYS A 38 -12.68 10.67 -7.29
CA LYS A 38 -12.42 11.90 -8.02
C LYS A 38 -13.55 12.91 -7.81
N GLY A 39 -13.23 14.08 -7.25
CA GLY A 39 -14.20 15.11 -6.92
C GLY A 39 -14.98 14.85 -5.63
N GLY A 40 -14.66 13.77 -4.91
CA GLY A 40 -15.13 13.50 -3.56
C GLY A 40 -14.13 13.94 -2.50
N GLU A 41 -14.48 13.68 -1.24
CA GLU A 41 -13.59 13.91 -0.11
C GLU A 41 -12.44 12.89 -0.09
N LEU A 42 -11.26 13.34 0.33
CA LEU A 42 -10.12 12.47 0.58
C LEU A 42 -10.14 12.02 2.04
N GLU A 43 -10.10 10.71 2.26
CA GLU A 43 -10.05 10.11 3.59
C GLU A 43 -8.67 9.53 3.86
N LYS A 44 -8.17 9.75 5.08
CA LYS A 44 -6.93 9.18 5.56
C LYS A 44 -7.21 7.94 6.40
N PHE A 45 -6.68 6.81 5.97
CA PHE A 45 -6.67 5.55 6.69
C PHE A 45 -5.36 5.38 7.45
N VAL A 46 -5.45 5.08 8.75
CA VAL A 46 -4.29 4.83 9.61
C VAL A 46 -4.41 3.42 10.19
N PHE A 47 -3.37 2.61 10.05
CA PHE A 47 -3.41 1.22 10.49
C PHE A 47 -2.08 0.75 11.10
N THR A 48 -2.21 -0.19 12.04
CA THR A 48 -1.10 -0.76 12.84
C THR A 48 -1.08 -2.30 12.81
N THR A 49 -1.95 -2.91 12.02
CA THR A 49 -1.98 -4.36 11.75
C THR A 49 -1.72 -4.63 10.29
N ALA A 50 -1.32 -5.85 9.95
CA ALA A 50 -1.20 -6.29 8.57
C ALA A 50 -2.48 -5.98 7.80
N THR A 51 -2.34 -5.36 6.62
CA THR A 51 -3.45 -4.79 5.86
C THR A 51 -3.20 -5.03 4.38
N MET A 52 -4.24 -5.46 3.67
CA MET A 52 -4.27 -5.43 2.21
C MET A 52 -5.28 -4.37 1.79
N VAL A 53 -4.87 -3.48 0.88
CA VAL A 53 -5.73 -2.47 0.29
C VAL A 53 -5.94 -2.83 -1.17
N TYR A 54 -7.18 -3.05 -1.55
CA TYR A 54 -7.59 -3.14 -2.95
C TYR A 54 -7.96 -1.74 -3.42
N ILE A 55 -7.32 -1.28 -4.49
CA ILE A 55 -7.49 0.05 -5.08
C ILE A 55 -8.03 -0.17 -6.50
N PRO A 56 -9.34 0.01 -6.73
CA PRO A 56 -9.93 -0.08 -8.07
C PRO A 56 -9.34 0.96 -9.02
N ALA A 57 -9.32 0.65 -10.32
CA ALA A 57 -8.97 1.58 -11.37
C ALA A 57 -9.76 2.91 -11.22
N GLY A 58 -9.05 4.03 -11.33
CA GLY A 58 -9.62 5.38 -11.19
C GLY A 58 -9.79 5.88 -9.75
N LEU A 59 -9.63 5.05 -8.71
CA LEU A 59 -9.66 5.53 -7.32
C LEU A 59 -8.40 6.35 -7.01
N LEU A 60 -8.57 7.53 -6.42
CA LEU A 60 -7.43 8.32 -5.96
C LEU A 60 -6.82 7.64 -4.73
N HIS A 61 -5.51 7.46 -4.77
CA HIS A 61 -4.72 6.93 -3.67
C HIS A 61 -3.43 7.74 -3.51
N CYS A 62 -2.73 7.49 -2.39
CA CYS A 62 -1.62 8.31 -1.89
C CYS A 62 -2.06 9.70 -1.38
N PRO A 63 -1.29 10.36 -0.50
CA PRO A 63 0.01 9.95 0.03
C PRO A 63 -0.02 8.65 0.86
N LEU A 64 1.01 7.82 0.67
CA LEU A 64 1.32 6.63 1.46
C LEU A 64 2.54 6.93 2.33
N ASN A 65 2.40 6.84 3.66
CA ASN A 65 3.45 7.17 4.60
C ASN A 65 3.64 6.06 5.64
N PHE A 66 4.88 5.58 5.78
CA PHE A 66 5.31 4.75 6.90
C PHE A 66 5.69 5.67 8.07
N LYS A 67 4.73 5.95 8.96
CA LYS A 67 4.90 6.93 10.04
C LYS A 67 5.85 6.46 11.12
N LYS A 68 5.83 5.16 11.39
CA LYS A 68 6.63 4.55 12.44
C LYS A 68 7.01 3.13 12.07
N VAL A 69 8.25 2.78 12.35
CA VAL A 69 8.73 1.39 12.41
C VAL A 69 9.33 1.20 13.80
N ASN A 70 8.73 0.31 14.60
CA ASN A 70 9.09 0.18 16.01
C ASN A 70 10.48 -0.45 16.21
N ASN A 71 10.90 -1.31 15.30
CA ASN A 71 12.20 -2.00 15.36
C ASN A 71 12.81 -2.11 13.95
N PRO A 72 13.98 -1.52 13.69
CA PRO A 72 14.60 -1.57 12.37
C PRO A 72 15.01 -2.98 11.93
N ASN A 73 15.20 -3.93 12.86
CA ASN A 73 15.48 -5.34 12.55
C ASN A 73 14.22 -6.16 12.23
N LYS A 74 13.02 -5.57 12.37
CA LYS A 74 11.72 -6.17 12.04
C LYS A 74 10.95 -5.16 11.17
N PRO A 75 11.35 -4.97 9.90
CA PRO A 75 10.78 -3.94 9.04
C PRO A 75 9.32 -4.23 8.68
N ILE A 76 8.59 -3.24 8.18
CA ILE A 76 7.32 -3.49 7.50
C ILE A 76 7.64 -3.95 6.08
N LEU A 77 7.12 -5.11 5.69
CA LEU A 77 7.16 -5.57 4.31
C LEU A 77 6.01 -4.93 3.53
N PHE A 78 6.35 -4.32 2.40
CA PHE A 78 5.41 -3.64 1.51
C PHE A 78 5.50 -4.25 0.11
N HIS A 79 4.37 -4.68 -0.43
CA HIS A 79 4.26 -5.15 -1.81
C HIS A 79 3.24 -4.32 -2.56
N ASP A 80 3.66 -3.81 -3.71
CA ASP A 80 2.82 -3.13 -4.70
C ASP A 80 2.61 -4.09 -5.86
N LEU A 81 1.36 -4.51 -6.05
CA LEU A 81 0.97 -5.53 -7.02
C LEU A 81 -0.13 -4.96 -7.92
N PHE A 82 -0.02 -5.28 -9.21
CA PHE A 82 -1.10 -5.12 -10.18
C PHE A 82 -1.06 -6.31 -11.13
N PHE A 83 -2.20 -6.61 -11.76
CA PHE A 83 -2.25 -7.66 -12.77
C PHE A 83 -2.07 -7.07 -14.16
N ALA A 84 -1.22 -7.70 -14.96
CA ALA A 84 -1.16 -7.47 -16.40
C ALA A 84 -2.02 -8.51 -17.12
N GLY A 85 -2.67 -8.12 -18.22
CA GLY A 85 -3.47 -9.05 -19.02
C GLY A 85 -2.67 -10.20 -19.63
N GLU A 86 -1.36 -10.02 -19.84
CA GLU A 86 -0.45 -11.04 -20.33
C GLU A 86 0.95 -10.85 -19.76
N TYR A 87 1.64 -11.97 -19.49
CA TYR A 87 3.07 -11.96 -19.17
C TYR A 87 3.88 -11.93 -20.46
N LYS A 88 4.73 -10.91 -20.64
CA LYS A 88 5.73 -10.85 -21.70
C LYS A 88 7.13 -10.87 -21.11
N ARG A 89 7.87 -11.96 -21.35
CA ARG A 89 9.31 -11.99 -21.07
C ARG A 89 10.01 -11.07 -22.06
N LYS A 90 10.67 -10.02 -21.57
CA LYS A 90 11.55 -9.20 -22.41
C LYS A 90 12.78 -10.03 -22.76
N GLU A 91 13.05 -10.22 -24.04
CA GLU A 91 14.34 -10.75 -24.49
C GLU A 91 15.42 -9.73 -24.14
N THR A 92 16.47 -10.18 -23.46
CA THR A 92 17.61 -9.38 -23.03
C THR A 92 18.55 -9.09 -24.18
#